data_AF-A0A1S3MWW5-F1
#
_entry.id   AF-A0A1S3MWW5-F1
#
_cell.length_a   1.000
_cell.length_b   1.000
_cell.length_c   1.000
_cell.angle_alpha   90.00
_cell.angle_beta   90.00
_cell.angle_gamma   90.00
#
_symmetry.space_group_name_H-M   'P 1'
#
loop_
_entity.id
_entity.type
_entity.pdbx_description
1 polymer ?
#
loop_
_entity_poly.entity_id
_entity_poly.type
_entity_poly.pdbx_seq_one_letter_code
_entity_poly.pdbx_strand_id
1 'polypeptide(L)'
;EEARYILEEARSLGLTGSGYIWIVPSLTTGNPDFTPDIYPLGMISVSYNEMEYPLESRLRDGVGIIATAAIAMLREKGEVPEPQGNCYSQSEKGKTPPSALRG
;
A
#
# COMPACT_ATOMS: atom_id res chain seq x y z
N GLU A 1 15.16 -3.45 4.84
CA GLU A 1 16.58 -3.32 5.24
C GLU A 1 16.70 -2.63 6.59
N GLU A 2 16.13 -1.43 6.74
CA GLU A 2 16.11 -0.65 7.99
C GLU A 2 15.67 -1.47 9.22
N ALA A 3 14.54 -2.19 9.11
CA ALA A 3 14.01 -3.03 10.19
C ALA A 3 15.00 -4.11 10.64
N ARG A 4 15.71 -4.74 9.69
CA ARG A 4 16.70 -5.77 10.03
C ARG A 4 17.86 -5.18 10.81
N TYR A 5 18.38 -4.05 10.36
CA TYR A 5 19.51 -3.37 11.02
C TYR A 5 19.16 -2.96 12.44
N ILE A 6 18.00 -2.34 12.64
CA ILE A 6 17.53 -1.91 13.97
C ILE A 6 17.34 -3.11 14.91
N LEU A 7 16.72 -4.20 14.42
CA LEU A 7 16.47 -5.39 15.24
C LEU A 7 17.74 -6.18 15.55
N GLU A 8 18.73 -6.15 14.65
CA GLU A 8 20.04 -6.74 14.90
C GLU A 8 20.79 -6.02 16.03
N GLU A 9 20.76 -4.69 16.01
CA GLU A 9 21.35 -3.88 17.08
C GLU A 9 20.55 -4.00 18.38
N ALA A 10 19.22 -4.01 18.32
CA ALA A 10 18.40 -4.26 19.50
C ALA A 10 18.72 -5.61 20.15
N ARG A 11 18.98 -6.65 19.34
CA ARG A 11 19.38 -7.97 19.83
C ARG A 11 20.76 -7.94 20.48
N SER A 12 21.74 -7.23 19.90
CA SER A 12 23.08 -7.09 20.49
C SER A 12 23.04 -6.39 21.85
N LEU A 13 22.10 -5.47 22.03
CA LEU A 13 21.84 -4.75 23.29
C LEU A 13 20.90 -5.50 24.25
N GLY A 14 20.41 -6.69 23.89
CA GLY A 14 19.50 -7.48 24.74
C GLY A 14 18.06 -6.95 24.83
N LEU A 15 17.65 -6.05 23.93
CA LEU A 15 16.33 -5.41 23.89
C LEU A 15 15.27 -6.25 23.15
N THR A 16 15.60 -7.47 22.74
CA THR A 16 14.70 -8.41 22.03
C THR A 16 14.30 -9.62 22.87
N GLY A 17 14.81 -9.71 24.10
CA GLY A 17 14.55 -10.82 25.02
C GLY A 17 13.26 -10.63 25.83
N SER A 18 13.03 -11.56 26.75
CA SER A 18 11.90 -11.50 27.69
C SER A 18 11.88 -10.17 28.45
N GLY A 19 10.71 -9.51 28.47
CA GLY A 19 10.52 -8.21 29.10
C GLY A 19 10.42 -7.04 28.11
N TYR A 20 10.71 -7.26 26.83
CA TYR A 20 10.52 -6.28 25.77
C TYR A 20 9.42 -6.70 24.80
N ILE A 21 8.61 -5.73 24.35
CA ILE A 21 7.55 -5.96 23.37
C ILE A 21 7.83 -5.06 22.16
N TRP A 22 7.84 -5.66 20.98
CA TRP A 22 8.01 -4.95 19.71
C TRP A 22 6.69 -4.92 18.97
N ILE A 23 6.17 -3.71 18.73
CA ILE A 23 4.96 -3.49 17.93
C ILE A 23 5.37 -2.70 16.69
N VAL A 24 5.13 -3.27 15.52
CA VAL A 24 5.64 -2.75 14.26
C VAL A 24 4.55 -2.62 13.19
N PRO A 25 4.67 -1.68 12.24
CA PRO A 25 3.76 -1.61 11.11
C PRO A 25 4.01 -2.72 10.09
N SER A 26 3.03 -2.97 9.22
CA SER A 26 3.11 -3.93 8.10
C SER A 26 4.36 -3.78 7.24
N LEU A 27 4.84 -2.56 7.03
CA LEU A 27 6.05 -2.29 6.22
C LEU A 27 7.29 -2.98 6.79
N THR A 28 7.32 -3.22 8.11
CA THR A 28 8.41 -3.93 8.79
C THR A 28 8.36 -5.42 8.45
N THR A 29 7.18 -6.04 8.52
CA THR A 29 7.04 -7.47 8.27
C THR A 29 6.94 -7.83 6.79
N GLY A 30 6.44 -6.92 5.96
CA GLY A 30 6.21 -7.17 4.54
C GLY A 30 5.30 -8.38 4.35
N ASN A 31 5.78 -9.35 3.57
CA ASN A 31 5.10 -10.63 3.38
C ASN A 31 5.38 -11.57 4.58
N PRO A 32 4.36 -11.95 5.38
CA PRO A 32 4.54 -12.78 6.57
C PRO A 32 5.04 -14.20 6.25
N ASP A 33 4.84 -14.71 5.03
CA ASP A 33 5.36 -16.02 4.60
C ASP A 33 6.89 -16.05 4.55
N PHE A 34 7.53 -14.87 4.48
CA PHE A 34 8.98 -14.69 4.44
C PHE A 34 9.47 -13.92 5.67
N THR A 35 9.30 -14.51 6.84
CA THR A 35 9.74 -13.90 8.11
C THR A 35 11.25 -14.13 8.32
N PRO A 36 12.09 -13.08 8.42
CA PRO A 36 13.52 -13.24 8.69
C PRO A 36 13.82 -13.65 10.14
N ASP A 37 14.84 -14.48 10.35
CA ASP A 37 15.25 -14.98 11.68
C ASP A 37 15.66 -13.91 12.69
N ILE A 38 15.96 -12.69 12.24
CA ILE A 38 16.29 -11.57 13.13
C ILE A 38 15.06 -11.01 13.85
N TYR A 39 13.85 -11.38 13.42
CA TYR A 39 12.62 -10.86 14.03
C TYR A 39 12.39 -11.54 15.38
N PRO A 40 12.22 -10.77 16.46
CA PRO A 40 12.10 -11.33 17.79
C PRO A 40 10.80 -12.12 17.93
N LEU A 41 10.90 -13.24 18.66
CA LEU A 41 9.72 -14.01 19.04
C LEU A 41 8.77 -13.12 19.88
N GLY A 42 7.48 -13.20 19.58
CA GLY A 42 6.47 -12.36 20.23
C GLY A 42 6.37 -10.93 19.69
N MET A 43 7.08 -10.59 18.61
CA MET A 43 6.84 -9.36 17.87
C MET A 43 5.41 -9.33 17.34
N ILE A 44 4.74 -8.19 17.50
CA ILE A 44 3.36 -7.96 17.06
C ILE A 44 3.41 -7.03 15.84
N SER A 45 2.79 -7.45 14.74
CA SER A 45 2.65 -6.62 13.54
C SER A 45 1.18 -6.45 13.18
N VAL A 46 0.85 -5.29 12.62
CA VAL A 46 -0.46 -5.05 12.02
C VAL A 46 -0.29 -5.08 10.51
N SER A 47 -0.86 -6.10 9.86
CA SER A 47 -0.80 -6.31 8.41
C SER A 47 -2.18 -6.49 7.80
N TYR A 48 -2.23 -6.43 6.48
CA TYR A 48 -3.44 -6.68 5.73
C TYR A 48 -3.85 -8.16 5.87
N ASN A 49 -5.16 -8.44 5.99
CA ASN A 49 -5.66 -9.80 6.10
C ASN A 49 -5.70 -10.47 4.72
N GLU A 50 -4.61 -11.15 4.35
CA GLU A 50 -4.50 -11.81 3.05
C GLU A 50 -5.35 -13.08 2.94
N MET A 51 -5.62 -13.74 4.08
CA MET A 51 -6.43 -14.96 4.13
C MET A 51 -7.90 -14.69 3.78
N GLU A 52 -8.44 -13.57 4.25
CA GLU A 52 -9.84 -13.20 3.99
C GLU A 52 -10.02 -12.41 2.70
N TYR A 53 -8.99 -11.67 2.28
CA TYR A 53 -9.05 -10.83 1.09
C TYR A 53 -7.83 -11.03 0.18
N PRO A 54 -7.90 -12.09 -0.65
CA PRO A 54 -6.81 -12.50 -1.54
C PRO A 54 -6.62 -11.55 -2.72
N LEU A 55 -5.57 -11.77 -3.51
CA LEU A 55 -5.19 -10.92 -4.64
C LEU A 55 -6.31 -10.79 -5.67
N GLU A 56 -7.01 -11.87 -6.00
CA GLU A 56 -8.10 -11.87 -6.97
C GLU A 56 -9.24 -10.94 -6.55
N SER A 57 -9.56 -10.88 -5.25
CA SER A 57 -10.56 -9.97 -4.70
C SER A 57 -10.10 -8.52 -4.82
N ARG A 58 -8.83 -8.23 -4.46
CA ARG A 58 -8.21 -6.90 -4.62
C ARG A 58 -8.24 -6.42 -6.08
N LEU A 59 -7.93 -7.31 -7.02
CA LEU A 59 -7.93 -7.00 -8.45
C LEU A 59 -9.34 -6.69 -8.96
N ARG A 60 -10.34 -7.51 -8.57
CA ARG A 60 -11.74 -7.26 -8.93
C ARG A 60 -12.24 -5.93 -8.40
N ASP A 61 -11.92 -5.61 -7.15
CA ASP A 61 -12.32 -4.35 -6.54
C ASP A 61 -11.58 -3.17 -7.17
N GLY A 62 -10.28 -3.28 -7.46
CA GLY A 62 -9.52 -2.25 -8.17
C GLY A 62 -10.11 -1.93 -9.55
N VAL A 63 -10.45 -2.96 -10.34
CA VAL A 63 -11.14 -2.79 -11.63
C VAL A 63 -12.53 -2.16 -11.42
N GLY A 64 -13.27 -2.62 -10.42
CA GLY A 64 -14.58 -2.07 -10.06
C GLY A 64 -14.53 -0.59 -9.72
N ILE A 65 -13.55 -0.17 -8.92
CA ILE A 65 -13.34 1.24 -8.52
C ILE A 65 -13.08 2.11 -9.75
N ILE A 66 -12.15 1.70 -10.63
CA ILE A 66 -11.82 2.47 -11.85
C ILE A 66 -13.03 2.56 -12.79
N ALA A 67 -13.70 1.43 -13.05
CA ALA A 67 -14.87 1.40 -13.93
C ALA A 67 -16.02 2.25 -13.38
N THR A 68 -16.25 2.18 -12.06
CA THR A 68 -17.29 2.99 -11.39
C THR A 68 -16.98 4.48 -11.50
N ALA A 69 -15.71 4.87 -11.28
CA ALA A 69 -15.28 6.26 -11.43
C ALA A 69 -15.46 6.73 -12.89
N ALA A 70 -15.09 5.93 -13.89
CA ALA A 70 -15.27 6.27 -15.30
C ALA A 70 -16.76 6.46 -15.66
N ILE A 71 -17.64 5.58 -15.18
CA ILE A 71 -19.10 5.72 -15.38
C ILE A 71 -19.63 6.99 -14.71
N ALA A 72 -19.17 7.30 -13.49
CA ALA A 72 -19.56 8.52 -12.79
C ALA A 72 -19.10 9.77 -13.55
N MET A 73 -17.85 9.80 -14.02
CA MET A 73 -17.32 10.92 -14.83
C MET A 73 -18.11 11.08 -16.13
N LEU A 74 -18.42 9.99 -16.83
CA LEU A 74 -19.23 10.03 -18.05
C LEU A 74 -20.63 10.60 -17.79
N ARG A 75 -21.27 10.23 -16.67
CA ARG A 75 -22.60 10.73 -16.29
C ARG A 75 -22.58 12.21 -15.89
N GLU A 76 -21.57 12.63 -15.14
CA GLU A 76 -21.49 13.99 -14.58
C GLU A 76 -20.91 15.01 -15.56
N LYS A 77 -19.96 14.58 -16.42
CA LYS A 77 -19.18 15.47 -17.30
C LYS A 77 -19.39 15.20 -18.78
N GLY A 78 -20.06 14.10 -19.14
CA GLY A 78 -20.28 13.71 -20.53
C GLY A 78 -19.06 13.10 -21.22
N GLU A 79 -17.93 12.96 -20.53
CA GLU A 79 -16.68 12.43 -21.08
C GLU A 79 -15.86 11.65 -20.04
N VAL A 80 -15.00 10.76 -20.53
CA VAL A 80 -13.96 10.08 -19.75
C VAL A 80 -12.59 10.58 -20.27
N PRO A 81 -11.62 10.90 -19.39
CA PRO A 81 -10.32 11.41 -19.83
C PRO A 81 -9.60 10.45 -20.79
N GLU A 82 -8.99 10.99 -21.84
CA GLU A 82 -8.14 10.21 -22.72
C GLU A 82 -6.87 9.74 -21.97
N PRO A 83 -6.56 8.43 -21.99
CA PRO A 83 -5.39 7.90 -21.31
C PRO A 83 -4.10 8.31 -22.03
N GLN A 84 -3.07 8.68 -21.27
CA GLN A 84 -1.73 8.91 -21.79
C GLN A 84 -1.07 7.55 -22.12
N GLY A 85 -0.79 7.32 -23.40
CA GLY A 85 -0.20 6.06 -23.87
C GLY A 85 1.32 5.95 -23.70
N ASN A 86 2.00 7.02 -23.28
CA ASN A 86 3.44 7.02 -23.03
C ASN A 86 3.80 8.00 -21.89
N CYS A 87 4.97 7.78 -21.26
CA CYS A 87 5.46 8.60 -20.15
C CYS A 87 6.45 9.70 -20.57
N TYR A 88 6.78 9.81 -21.87
CA TYR A 88 7.85 10.68 -22.38
C TYR A 88 7.32 12.01 -22.92
N SER A 89 6.06 12.07 -23.32
CA SER A 89 5.39 13.31 -23.68
C SER A 89 4.88 14.02 -22.42
N GLN A 90 5.30 15.27 -22.23
CA GLN A 90 4.58 16.16 -21.32
C GLN A 90 3.20 16.41 -21.93
N SER A 91 2.16 15.85 -21.33
CA SER A 91 0.80 16.21 -21.68
C SER A 91 0.65 17.71 -21.43
N GLU A 92 0.27 18.47 -22.47
CA GLU A 92 -0.43 19.74 -22.27
C GLU A 92 -1.50 19.46 -21.22
N LYS A 93 -1.41 20.11 -20.05
CA LYS A 93 -2.27 19.83 -18.89
C LYS A 93 -3.71 19.68 -19.37
N GLY A 94 -4.20 18.44 -19.44
CA GLY A 94 -5.58 18.17 -19.77
C GLY A 94 -6.42 19.00 -18.82
N LYS A 95 -7.32 19.84 -19.36
CA LYS A 95 -8.12 20.80 -18.60
C LYS A 95 -8.59 20.15 -17.31
N THR A 96 -7.96 20.50 -16.19
CA THR A 96 -8.43 20.06 -14.88
C THR A 96 -9.85 20.57 -14.77
N PRO A 97 -10.87 19.69 -14.72
CA PRO A 97 -12.24 20.15 -14.62
C PRO A 97 -12.36 20.95 -13.32
N PRO A 98 -13.02 22.12 -13.34
CA PRO A 98 -13.06 23.05 -12.20
C PRO A 98 -13.59 22.42 -10.89
N SER A 99 -14.29 21.28 -10.98
CA SER A 99 -14.71 20.47 -9.84
C SER A 99 -13.56 19.84 -9.03
N ALA A 100 -12.36 19.68 -9.60
CA ALA A 100 -11.19 19.15 -8.89
C ALA A 100 -10.47 20.18 -7.99
N LEU A 101 -10.92 21.45 -8.01
CA LEU A 101 -10.31 22.56 -7.25
C LEU A 101 -11.13 22.98 -6.02
N ARG A 102 -12.24 22.30 -5.71
CA ARG A 102 -12.97 22.53 -4.46
C ARG A 102 -12.51 21.51 -3.41
N GLY A 103 -11.46 21.90 -2.68
CA GLY A 103 -11.15 21.45 -1.33
C GLY A 103 -11.39 22.60 -0.36
#